data_AF-A0AAV6TK38-F1
#
_entry.id   AF-A0AAV6TK38-F1
#
_cell.length_a   1.000
_cell.length_b   1.000
_cell.length_c   1.000
_cell.angle_alpha   90.00
_cell.angle_beta   90.00
_cell.angle_gamma   90.00
#
_symmetry.space_group_name_H-M   'P 1'
#
loop_
_entity.id
_entity.type
_entity.pdbx_description
1 polymer ?
#
loop_
_entity_poly.entity_id
_entity_poly.type
_entity_poly.pdbx_seq_one_letter_code
_entity_poly.pdbx_strand_id
1 'polypeptide(L)'
;MEVVFYGALTTLWWCFHVCPPPIPPPLEIQQVFRDRWFSFIFVRILGPIFSPINLPLRKRTFSILGKHLEGRDMSKELEVLEIGIGGGANLPVYPENSRLTAVDMNESFKKYFSDNQRSIRMLSTRGLF
;
A
#
# COMPACT_ATOMS: atom_id res chain seq x y z
N MET A 1 5.87 -50.55 -20.54
CA MET A 1 5.93 -49.34 -19.68
C MET A 1 5.37 -48.11 -20.38
N GLU A 2 5.70 -47.88 -21.66
CA GLU A 2 5.25 -46.68 -22.40
C GLU A 2 3.73 -46.54 -22.54
N VAL A 3 3.00 -47.61 -22.86
CA VAL A 3 1.54 -47.57 -23.02
C VAL A 3 0.83 -47.15 -21.73
N VAL A 4 1.32 -47.59 -20.58
CA VAL A 4 0.76 -47.23 -19.27
C VAL A 4 1.03 -45.75 -18.96
N PHE A 5 2.21 -45.25 -19.33
CA PHE A 5 2.58 -43.86 -19.15
C PHE A 5 1.75 -42.91 -20.02
N TYR A 6 1.56 -43.24 -21.31
CA TYR A 6 0.71 -42.46 -22.21
C TYR A 6 -0.77 -42.53 -21.80
N GLY A 7 -1.24 -43.68 -21.30
CA GLY A 7 -2.58 -43.81 -20.73
C GLY A 7 -2.80 -42.93 -19.50
N ALA A 8 -1.80 -42.84 -18.61
CA ALA A 8 -1.87 -41.96 -17.44
C ALA A 8 -1.86 -40.47 -17.83
N LEU A 9 -0.99 -40.07 -18.76
CA LEU A 9 -0.91 -38.68 -19.24
C LEU A 9 -2.20 -38.22 -19.92
N THR A 10 -2.78 -39.07 -20.76
CA THR A 10 -4.05 -38.75 -21.44
C THR A 10 -5.21 -38.68 -20.44
N THR A 11 -5.26 -39.57 -19.46
CA THR A 11 -6.27 -39.52 -18.40
C THR A 11 -6.15 -38.24 -17.57
N LEU A 12 -4.93 -37.84 -17.19
CA LEU A 12 -4.69 -36.59 -16.47
C LEU A 12 -5.06 -35.36 -17.31
N TRP A 13 -4.76 -35.39 -18.61
CA TRP A 13 -5.15 -34.35 -19.56
C TRP A 13 -6.68 -34.22 -19.65
N TRP A 14 -7.40 -35.35 -19.75
CA TRP A 14 -8.86 -35.37 -19.74
C TRP A 14 -9.43 -34.88 -18.40
N CYS A 15 -8.87 -35.28 -17.26
CA CYS A 15 -9.27 -34.77 -15.94
C CYS A 15 -9.10 -33.26 -15.84
N PHE A 16 -8.06 -32.67 -16.44
CA PHE A 16 -7.83 -31.23 -16.44
C PHE A 16 -8.85 -30.46 -17.29
N HIS A 17 -9.29 -31.04 -18.43
CA HIS A 17 -10.24 -30.40 -19.35
C HIS A 17 -11.72 -30.66 -19.01
N VAL A 18 -12.03 -31.78 -18.36
CA VAL A 18 -13.42 -32.16 -18.01
C VAL A 18 -13.80 -31.65 -16.63
N CYS A 19 -12.84 -31.36 -15.76
CA CYS A 19 -13.13 -30.66 -14.51
C CYS A 19 -13.52 -29.21 -14.87
N PRO A 20 -14.79 -28.80 -14.67
CA PRO A 20 -15.15 -27.40 -14.85
C PRO A 20 -14.21 -26.55 -13.98
N PRO A 21 -13.71 -25.40 -14.47
CA PRO A 21 -12.83 -24.56 -13.68
C PRO A 21 -13.50 -24.33 -12.32
N PRO A 22 -12.75 -24.41 -11.20
CA PRO A 22 -13.32 -24.14 -9.89
C PRO A 22 -14.07 -22.81 -9.98
N ILE A 23 -15.34 -22.81 -9.57
CA ILE A 23 -16.17 -21.60 -9.55
C ILE A 23 -15.30 -20.49 -8.96
N PRO A 24 -15.06 -19.38 -9.69
CA PRO A 24 -14.19 -18.34 -9.19
C PRO A 24 -14.73 -17.92 -7.82
N PRO A 25 -13.86 -17.77 -6.81
CA PRO A 25 -14.32 -17.33 -5.50
C PRO A 25 -15.06 -16.00 -5.66
N PRO A 26 -16.03 -15.70 -4.78
CA PRO A 26 -16.76 -14.44 -4.80
C PRO A 26 -15.85 -13.24 -5.05
N LEU A 27 -16.33 -12.28 -5.85
CA LEU A 27 -15.54 -11.11 -6.30
C LEU A 27 -14.84 -10.39 -5.15
N GLU A 28 -15.50 -10.30 -3.99
CA GLU A 28 -14.94 -9.71 -2.77
C GLU A 28 -13.65 -10.39 -2.31
N ILE A 29 -13.59 -11.73 -2.35
CA ILE A 29 -12.40 -12.49 -1.95
C ILE A 29 -11.25 -12.24 -2.94
N GLN A 30 -11.57 -12.16 -4.23
CA GLN A 30 -10.57 -11.85 -5.26
C GLN A 30 -10.03 -10.44 -5.10
N GLN A 31 -10.89 -9.47 -4.79
CA GLN A 31 -10.50 -8.09 -4.53
C GLN A 31 -9.59 -8.00 -3.30
N VAL A 32 -9.99 -8.59 -2.16
CA VAL A 32 -9.18 -8.62 -0.94
C VAL A 32 -7.81 -9.26 -1.19
N PHE A 33 -7.78 -10.39 -1.90
CA PHE A 33 -6.53 -11.07 -2.23
C PHE A 33 -5.64 -10.20 -3.11
N ARG A 34 -6.20 -9.61 -4.18
CA ARG A 34 -5.49 -8.70 -5.08
C ARG A 34 -4.94 -7.49 -4.33
N ASP A 35 -5.75 -6.88 -3.47
CA ASP A 35 -5.41 -5.67 -2.74
C ASP A 35 -4.31 -5.93 -1.70
N ARG A 36 -4.31 -7.12 -1.08
CA ARG A 36 -3.23 -7.59 -0.21
C ARG A 36 -1.93 -7.85 -0.97
N TRP A 37 -1.99 -8.48 -2.14
CA TRP A 37 -0.80 -8.67 -2.97
C TRP A 37 -0.26 -7.36 -3.52
N PHE A 38 -1.14 -6.48 -3.99
CA PHE A 38 -0.77 -5.16 -4.47
C PHE A 38 -0.06 -4.36 -3.38
N SER A 39 -0.65 -4.26 -2.18
CA SER A 39 -0.03 -3.54 -1.06
C SER A 39 1.30 -4.16 -0.62
N PHE A 40 1.40 -5.49 -0.60
CA PHE A 40 2.67 -6.19 -0.34
C PHE A 40 3.75 -5.84 -1.37
N ILE A 41 3.46 -6.02 -2.66
CA ILE A 41 4.41 -5.72 -3.74
C ILE A 41 4.79 -4.24 -3.73
N PHE A 42 3.81 -3.36 -3.57
CA PHE A 42 4.02 -1.92 -3.53
C PHE A 42 4.96 -1.51 -2.39
N VAL A 43 4.71 -1.99 -1.16
CA VAL A 43 5.52 -1.58 0.00
C VAL A 43 6.86 -2.30 0.06
N ARG A 44 6.92 -3.60 -0.26
CA ARG A 44 8.12 -4.43 -0.04
C ARG A 44 9.04 -4.52 -1.24
N ILE A 45 8.52 -4.33 -2.45
CA ILE A 45 9.31 -4.44 -3.69
C ILE A 45 9.51 -3.06 -4.31
N LEU A 46 8.41 -2.40 -4.68
CA LEU A 46 8.49 -1.10 -5.38
C LEU A 46 8.98 0.01 -4.46
N GLY A 47 8.53 0.02 -3.19
CA GLY A 47 8.92 1.00 -2.19
C GLY A 47 10.44 1.16 -2.07
N PRO A 48 11.20 0.11 -1.76
CA PRO A 48 12.67 0.17 -1.68
C PRO A 48 13.36 0.62 -2.97
N ILE A 49 12.82 0.24 -4.14
CA ILE A 49 13.38 0.60 -5.44
C ILE A 49 13.22 2.11 -5.70
N PHE A 50 12.03 2.66 -5.44
CA PHE A 50 11.72 4.05 -5.77
C PHE A 50 11.99 5.04 -4.63
N SER A 51 12.08 4.57 -3.38
CA SER A 51 12.37 5.40 -2.20
C SER A 51 13.60 6.31 -2.35
N PRO A 52 14.80 5.83 -2.79
CA PRO A 52 15.98 6.69 -2.90
C PRO A 52 15.79 7.85 -3.89
N ILE A 53 14.96 7.66 -4.91
CA ILE A 53 14.66 8.69 -5.92
C ILE A 53 13.56 9.64 -5.43
N ASN A 54 12.50 9.09 -4.82
CA ASN A 54 11.33 9.86 -4.42
C ASN A 54 11.57 10.67 -3.13
N LEU A 55 12.41 10.19 -2.22
CA LEU A 55 12.63 10.85 -0.93
C LEU A 55 13.25 12.26 -1.08
N PRO A 56 14.31 12.49 -1.89
CA PRO A 56 14.83 13.83 -2.15
C PRO A 56 13.79 14.77 -2.76
N LEU A 57 12.98 14.26 -3.71
CA LEU A 57 11.93 15.04 -4.37
C LEU A 57 10.86 15.47 -3.36
N ARG A 58 10.39 14.54 -2.53
CA ARG A 58 9.44 14.83 -1.45
C ARG A 58 9.99 15.86 -0.48
N LYS A 59 11.22 15.69 -0.01
CA LYS A 59 11.88 16.67 0.87
C LYS A 59 11.93 18.06 0.24
N ARG A 60 12.23 18.15 -1.06
CA ARG A 60 12.23 19.43 -1.78
C ARG A 60 10.83 20.06 -1.81
N THR A 61 9.80 19.27 -2.13
CA THR A 61 8.41 19.75 -2.15
C THR A 61 7.97 20.23 -0.78
N PHE A 62 8.22 19.46 0.28
CA PHE A 62 7.86 19.85 1.64
C PHE A 62 8.70 21.00 2.19
N SER A 63 9.95 21.18 1.73
CA SER A 63 10.75 22.37 2.04
C SER A 63 10.16 23.64 1.42
N ILE A 64 9.66 23.57 0.18
CA ILE A 64 8.96 24.69 -0.45
C ILE A 64 7.69 25.02 0.32
N LEU A 65 6.92 24.00 0.71
CA LEU A 65 5.74 24.19 1.54
C LEU A 65 6.12 24.84 2.88
N GLY A 66 7.19 24.37 3.54
CA GLY A 66 7.70 24.93 4.79
C GLY A 66 8.00 26.42 4.69
N LYS A 67 8.65 26.87 3.61
CA LYS A 67 8.93 28.30 3.36
C LYS A 67 7.67 29.17 3.27
N HIS A 68 6.60 28.63 2.67
CA HIS A 68 5.33 29.36 2.58
C HIS A 68 4.54 29.34 3.89
N LEU A 69 4.91 28.46 4.82
CA LEU A 69 4.34 28.37 6.17
C LEU A 69 5.18 29.14 7.20
N GLU A 70 6.30 29.78 6.80
CA GLU A 70 7.11 30.62 7.69
C GLU A 70 6.26 31.79 8.21
N GLY A 71 6.18 31.92 9.53
CA GLY A 71 5.32 32.92 10.19
C GLY A 71 3.91 32.45 10.53
N ARG A 72 3.58 31.17 10.29
CA ARG A 72 2.31 30.59 10.78
C ARG A 72 2.23 30.63 12.31
N ASP A 73 1.02 30.80 12.81
CA ASP A 73 0.70 30.62 14.21
C ASP A 73 0.83 29.14 14.59
N MET A 74 1.86 28.82 15.38
CA MET A 74 2.13 27.46 15.85
C MET A 74 1.19 27.01 16.97
N SER A 75 0.33 27.90 17.51
CA SER A 75 -0.74 27.48 18.41
C SER A 75 -1.83 26.67 17.69
N LYS A 76 -1.87 26.74 16.35
CA LYS A 76 -2.80 25.99 15.49
C LYS A 76 -2.05 24.89 14.73
N GLU A 77 -2.56 23.66 14.85
CA GLU A 77 -2.06 22.53 14.08
C GLU A 77 -2.31 22.74 12.57
N LEU A 78 -1.39 22.25 11.75
CA LEU A 78 -1.56 22.22 10.30
C LEU A 78 -2.38 20.97 9.97
N GLU A 79 -3.63 21.17 9.60
CA GLU A 79 -4.49 20.07 9.17
C GLU A 79 -4.12 19.62 7.76
N VAL A 80 -3.80 18.34 7.62
CA VAL A 80 -3.42 17.72 6.35
C VAL A 80 -4.40 16.60 6.04
N LEU A 81 -4.94 16.60 4.83
CA LEU A 81 -5.68 15.47 4.28
C LEU A 81 -4.82 14.81 3.19
N GLU A 82 -4.50 13.53 3.36
CA GLU A 82 -3.84 12.73 2.32
C GLU A 82 -4.79 11.65 1.80
N ILE A 83 -5.00 11.64 0.49
CA ILE A 83 -5.80 10.63 -0.22
C ILE A 83 -4.84 9.70 -0.95
N GLY A 84 -5.00 8.39 -0.76
CA GLY A 84 -4.06 7.40 -1.27
C GLY A 84 -2.77 7.37 -0.47
N ILE A 85 -2.88 7.37 0.86
CA ILE A 85 -1.74 7.36 1.79
C ILE A 85 -0.84 6.13 1.60
N GLY A 86 -1.39 5.01 1.11
CA GLY A 86 -0.71 3.73 1.00
C GLY A 86 0.02 3.34 2.29
N GLY A 87 1.30 2.98 2.17
CA GLY A 87 2.15 2.66 3.33
C GLY A 87 2.60 3.86 4.17
N GLY A 88 2.18 5.10 3.89
CA GLY A 88 2.61 6.28 4.66
C GLY A 88 4.01 6.78 4.32
N ALA A 89 4.40 6.73 3.05
CA ALA A 89 5.75 7.05 2.64
C ALA A 89 6.10 8.56 2.73
N ASN A 90 5.09 9.42 2.92
CA ASN A 90 5.24 10.86 3.16
C ASN A 90 5.31 11.22 4.65
N LEU A 91 5.02 10.29 5.56
CA LEU A 91 5.05 10.54 7.00
C LEU A 91 6.34 11.21 7.51
N PRO A 92 7.55 10.83 7.04
CA PRO A 92 8.79 11.43 7.56
C PRO A 92 9.05 12.88 7.11
N VAL A 93 8.27 13.41 6.16
CA VAL A 93 8.54 14.72 5.53
C VAL A 93 7.46 15.76 5.81
N TYR A 94 6.41 15.39 6.54
CA TYR A 94 5.41 16.37 6.97
C TYR A 94 6.03 17.44 7.89
N PRO A 95 5.59 18.70 7.77
CA PRO A 95 6.04 19.75 8.67
C PRO A 95 5.70 19.45 10.12
N GLU A 96 6.44 20.06 11.04
CA GLU A 96 6.11 19.98 12.46
C GLU A 96 4.73 20.58 12.75
N ASN A 97 4.13 20.11 13.86
CA ASN A 97 2.80 20.53 14.30
C ASN A 97 1.74 20.29 13.20
N SER A 98 1.82 19.14 12.53
CA SER A 98 0.84 18.69 11.53
C SER A 98 -0.08 17.64 12.12
N ARG A 99 -1.37 17.75 11.81
CA ARG A 99 -2.39 16.76 12.11
C ARG A 99 -2.87 16.13 10.81
N LEU A 100 -2.60 14.83 10.65
CA LEU A 100 -2.88 14.11 9.41
C LEU A 100 -4.20 13.33 9.49
N THR A 101 -5.09 13.59 8.56
CA THR A 101 -6.19 12.72 8.20
C THR A 101 -5.79 11.94 6.96
N ALA A 102 -5.68 10.63 7.08
CA ALA A 102 -5.22 9.76 6.00
C ALA A 102 -6.37 8.88 5.50
N VAL A 103 -6.55 8.83 4.18
CA VAL A 103 -7.59 8.04 3.53
C VAL A 103 -6.97 7.13 2.47
N ASP A 104 -7.31 5.84 2.51
CA ASP A 104 -6.97 4.89 1.44
C ASP A 104 -8.15 3.94 1.20
N MET A 105 -8.37 3.55 -0.06
CA MET A 105 -9.41 2.56 -0.38
C MET A 105 -8.97 1.14 -0.06
N ASN A 106 -7.66 0.86 -0.07
CA ASN A 106 -7.13 -0.47 0.17
C ASN A 106 -6.78 -0.65 1.65
N GLU A 107 -7.68 -1.29 2.38
CA GLU A 107 -7.51 -1.60 3.80
C GLU A 107 -6.23 -2.39 4.13
N SER A 108 -5.66 -3.13 3.16
CA SER A 108 -4.42 -3.87 3.37
C SER A 108 -3.22 -2.96 3.66
N PHE A 109 -3.30 -1.67 3.28
CA PHE A 109 -2.29 -0.68 3.65
C PHE A 109 -2.33 -0.27 5.12
N LYS A 110 -3.45 -0.45 5.81
CA LYS A 110 -3.64 -0.04 7.21
C LYS A 110 -2.53 -0.56 8.13
N LYS A 111 -2.11 -1.81 7.93
CA LYS A 111 -1.00 -2.41 8.70
C LYS A 111 0.33 -1.69 8.42
N TYR A 112 0.69 -1.55 7.15
CA TYR A 112 1.95 -0.89 6.76
C TYR A 112 1.99 0.57 7.21
N PHE A 113 0.88 1.28 7.08
CA PHE A 113 0.72 2.64 7.58
C PHE A 113 0.90 2.71 9.09
N SER A 114 0.22 1.85 9.85
CA SER A 114 0.31 1.83 11.32
C SER A 114 1.75 1.55 11.80
N ASP A 115 2.44 0.62 11.13
CA ASP A 115 3.82 0.26 11.45
C ASP A 115 4.76 1.46 11.19
N ASN A 116 4.58 2.16 10.07
CA ASN A 116 5.38 3.35 9.73
C ASN A 116 5.01 4.59 10.55
N GLN A 117 3.77 4.70 11.01
CA GLN A 117 3.36 5.79 11.88
C GLN A 117 3.97 5.63 13.29
N ARG A 118 4.01 4.41 13.84
CA ARG A 118 4.57 4.17 15.18
C ARG A 118 6.04 4.58 15.29
N SER A 119 6.79 4.53 14.20
CA SER A 119 8.18 4.99 14.18
C SER A 119 8.30 6.53 14.19
N ILE A 120 7.22 7.26 13.91
CA ILE A 120 7.19 8.72 13.77
C ILE A 120 6.27 9.29 14.87
N ARG A 121 6.86 9.59 16.03
CA ARG A 121 6.14 10.06 17.23
C ARG A 121 5.50 11.46 17.11
N MET A 122 5.76 12.20 16.04
CA MET A 122 5.41 13.63 15.93
C MET A 122 4.05 13.93 15.27
N LEU A 123 3.33 12.92 14.77
CA LEU A 123 2.08 13.13 14.03
C LEU A 123 0.87 12.61 14.81
N SER A 124 -0.05 13.51 15.13
CA SER A 124 -1.42 13.15 15.52
C SER A 124 -2.17 12.74 14.26
N THR A 125 -2.44 11.45 14.10
CA THR A 125 -3.14 10.92 12.91
C THR A 125 -4.53 10.42 13.23
N ARG A 126 -5.45 10.57 12.27
CA ARG A 126 -6.69 9.81 12.19
C ARG A 126 -6.71 9.08 10.86
N GLY A 127 -6.62 7.75 10.89
CA GLY A 127 -6.73 6.92 9.71
C GLY A 127 -8.19 6.54 9.46
N LEU A 128 -8.70 6.85 8.27
CA LEU A 128 -9.95 6.34 7.75
C LEU A 128 -9.59 5.39 6.60
N PHE A 129 -9.55 4.10 6.93
CA PHE A 129 -9.44 2.99 5.98
C PHE A 129 -10.78 2.29 5.98
#